data_AF-A0A942MFL7-F1
#
_entry.id   AF-A0A942MFL7-F1
#
_cell.length_a   1.000
_cell.length_b   1.000
_cell.length_c   1.000
_cell.angle_alpha   90.00
_cell.angle_beta   90.00
_cell.angle_gamma   90.00
#
_symmetry.space_group_name_H-M   'P 1'
#
loop_
_entity.id
_entity.type
_entity.pdbx_description
1 polymer ?
#
loop_
_entity_poly.entity_id
_entity_poly.type
_entity_poly.pdbx_seq_one_letter_code
_entity_poly.pdbx_strand_id
1 'polypeptide(L)'
;MMKKLFTLAMVAVLLMIGTTQVISAPTFLRVVPVSGTAIDLDWKAAEGERYDIWVTTNGTNWRKIYTTEPGENSFTLREGVQPYRNYYFLIAVTGTVGNPLTDANGGNSTEIGVAYPPNQHVHNYYLADTNLCANCHRTHTAQGASLLGQSTVEDTCLTCHDGTQSKYNVLEGEVSRDGTWTNPMESPAGAFGGMFGKTAVAAPITSHTLGTPLNNAPGGNLEGGEEWEKRLSCVSCHAAHFSSNYRILTQDTPDSKNIRVTAFADSSSQQQKETVNYIQGTTGLCSGCHGDFHAEKGAGSKAATGTYQTNGDFRHPVGVSPADYGGGLTTTLPLEGSYGDNRDKITCLTCHKAHGSTALGYSRQGKDQEPIYTNSLLRRDYFGVCQDCHQK
;
A
#
# COMPACT_ATOMS: atom_id res chain seq x y z
N MET A 1 -48.49 51.11 -55.44
CA MET A 1 -47.55 51.46 -54.36
C MET A 1 -46.49 50.39 -54.24
N MET A 2 -45.30 50.65 -54.81
CA MET A 2 -44.14 49.75 -54.79
C MET A 2 -43.53 49.69 -53.39
N LYS A 3 -43.36 48.48 -52.83
CA LYS A 3 -42.44 48.24 -51.71
C LYS A 3 -41.33 47.29 -52.15
N LYS A 4 -40.10 47.79 -52.04
CA LYS A 4 -38.83 47.16 -52.40
C LYS A 4 -38.54 45.99 -51.44
N LEU A 5 -38.17 44.83 -51.97
CA LEU A 5 -37.48 43.77 -51.23
C LEU A 5 -36.00 44.13 -51.13
N PHE A 6 -35.47 44.22 -49.91
CA PHE A 6 -34.05 44.23 -49.62
C PHE A 6 -33.63 42.82 -49.22
N THR A 7 -32.73 42.21 -49.99
CA THR A 7 -32.12 40.91 -49.69
C THR A 7 -30.86 41.17 -48.85
N LEU A 8 -30.85 40.73 -47.59
CA LEU A 8 -29.67 40.75 -46.73
C LEU A 8 -28.97 39.39 -46.84
N ALA A 9 -27.77 39.37 -47.40
CA ALA A 9 -26.93 38.18 -47.44
C ALA A 9 -26.23 38.01 -46.07
N MET A 10 -26.51 36.89 -45.39
CA MET A 10 -25.87 36.53 -44.12
C MET A 10 -24.69 35.60 -44.43
N VAL A 11 -23.47 36.13 -44.31
CA VAL A 11 -22.22 35.35 -44.39
C VAL A 11 -22.02 34.63 -43.05
N ALA A 12 -22.16 33.31 -43.04
CA ALA A 12 -21.81 32.47 -41.90
C ALA A 12 -20.30 32.24 -41.89
N VAL A 13 -19.60 32.89 -40.96
CA VAL A 13 -18.20 32.55 -40.62
C VAL A 13 -18.25 31.32 -39.71
N LEU A 14 -17.91 30.15 -40.26
CA LEU A 14 -17.70 28.93 -39.48
C LEU A 14 -16.40 29.11 -38.66
N LEU A 15 -16.54 29.40 -37.37
CA LEU A 15 -15.46 29.34 -36.41
C LEU A 15 -15.12 27.86 -36.19
N MET A 16 -14.03 27.38 -36.80
CA MET A 16 -13.43 26.08 -36.45
C MET A 16 -12.85 26.18 -35.04
N ILE A 17 -13.67 25.91 -34.02
CA ILE A 17 -13.18 25.64 -32.67
C ILE A 17 -12.50 24.28 -32.75
N GLY A 18 -11.17 24.28 -32.84
CA GLY A 18 -10.39 23.05 -32.71
C GLY A 18 -10.68 22.44 -31.35
N THR A 19 -11.39 21.32 -31.33
CA THR A 19 -11.55 20.54 -30.10
C THR A 19 -10.19 19.95 -29.78
N THR A 20 -9.56 20.41 -28.70
CA THR A 20 -8.40 19.71 -28.13
C THR A 20 -8.86 18.30 -27.77
N GLN A 21 -8.41 17.32 -28.53
CA GLN A 21 -8.73 15.92 -28.30
C GLN A 21 -8.07 15.53 -26.96
N VAL A 22 -8.89 15.31 -25.94
CA VAL A 22 -8.42 14.86 -24.63
C VAL A 22 -8.11 13.37 -24.77
N ILE A 23 -6.83 13.02 -24.78
CA ILE A 23 -6.40 11.62 -24.77
C ILE A 23 -6.87 11.00 -23.47
N SER A 24 -7.74 9.99 -23.53
CA SER A 24 -8.18 9.30 -22.31
C SER A 24 -7.12 8.33 -21.82
N ALA A 25 -6.86 8.36 -20.51
CA ALA A 25 -5.96 7.42 -19.88
C ALA A 25 -6.38 5.96 -20.11
N PRO A 26 -5.39 5.05 -20.26
CA PRO A 26 -5.68 3.64 -20.28
C PRO A 26 -6.17 3.18 -18.91
N THR A 27 -6.98 2.12 -18.89
CA THR A 27 -7.58 1.57 -17.65
C THR A 27 -7.36 0.06 -17.56
N PHE A 28 -7.66 -0.53 -16.41
CA PHE A 28 -7.60 -1.99 -16.20
C PHE A 28 -6.26 -2.64 -16.56
N LEU A 29 -5.14 -2.00 -16.20
CA LEU A 29 -3.82 -2.62 -16.36
C LEU A 29 -3.74 -3.94 -15.59
N ARG A 30 -3.54 -5.03 -16.31
CA ARG A 30 -3.24 -6.37 -15.84
C ARG A 30 -1.75 -6.64 -16.01
N VAL A 31 -1.15 -7.26 -15.00
CA VAL A 31 0.27 -7.64 -15.00
C VAL A 31 0.40 -9.09 -14.55
N VAL A 32 0.90 -9.96 -15.43
CA VAL A 32 0.98 -11.40 -15.18
C VAL A 32 2.40 -11.90 -15.48
N PRO A 33 3.15 -12.35 -14.45
CA PRO A 33 4.36 -13.13 -14.70
C PRO A 33 4.01 -14.45 -15.38
N VAL A 34 4.59 -14.71 -16.56
CA VAL A 34 4.36 -15.97 -17.30
C VAL A 34 5.55 -16.93 -17.19
N SER A 35 6.70 -16.43 -16.73
CA SER A 35 7.88 -17.22 -16.38
C SER A 35 8.79 -16.40 -15.48
N GLY A 36 9.91 -16.96 -15.02
CA GLY A 36 10.91 -16.20 -14.26
C GLY A 36 11.56 -15.04 -15.04
N THR A 37 11.37 -15.00 -16.36
CA THR A 37 12.03 -14.05 -17.27
C THR A 37 11.06 -13.36 -18.23
N ALA A 38 9.75 -13.43 -17.97
CA ALA A 38 8.76 -12.76 -18.81
C ALA A 38 7.51 -12.34 -18.03
N ILE A 39 7.01 -11.15 -18.34
CA ILE A 39 5.81 -10.56 -17.75
C ILE A 39 4.93 -10.04 -18.89
N ASP A 40 3.68 -10.47 -18.89
CA ASP A 40 2.66 -9.98 -19.81
C ASP A 40 1.89 -8.81 -19.16
N LEU A 41 1.67 -7.78 -19.96
CA LEU A 41 0.86 -6.60 -19.64
C LEU A 41 -0.34 -6.57 -20.58
N ASP A 42 -1.52 -6.30 -20.04
CA ASP A 42 -2.73 -6.05 -20.84
C ASP A 42 -3.49 -4.89 -20.24
N TRP A 43 -4.15 -4.07 -21.05
CA TRP A 43 -4.93 -2.95 -20.57
C TRP A 43 -6.11 -2.65 -21.50
N LYS A 44 -7.00 -1.77 -21.05
CA LYS A 44 -8.04 -1.20 -21.90
C LYS A 44 -7.52 0.11 -22.50
N ALA A 45 -7.23 0.07 -23.79
CA ALA A 45 -6.85 1.22 -24.61
C ALA A 45 -8.07 1.98 -25.12
N ALA A 46 -7.92 3.29 -25.35
CA ALA A 46 -8.86 4.05 -26.16
C ALA A 46 -8.53 3.90 -27.66
N GLU A 47 -9.56 4.01 -28.49
CA GLU A 47 -9.43 3.77 -29.93
C GLU A 47 -8.52 4.81 -30.59
N GLY A 48 -7.54 4.32 -31.36
CA GLY A 48 -6.60 5.18 -32.09
C GLY A 48 -5.54 5.87 -31.23
N GLU A 49 -5.53 5.65 -29.91
CA GLU A 49 -4.59 6.28 -29.00
C GLU A 49 -3.30 5.47 -28.83
N ARG A 50 -2.21 6.19 -28.53
CA ARG A 50 -0.90 5.64 -28.17
C ARG A 50 -0.60 5.88 -26.70
N TYR A 51 0.19 5.01 -26.11
CA TYR A 51 0.56 5.06 -24.70
C TYR A 51 2.04 4.77 -24.47
N ASP A 52 2.58 5.32 -23.38
CA ASP A 52 3.93 5.03 -22.90
C ASP A 52 3.86 3.98 -21.77
N ILE A 53 4.64 2.91 -21.88
CA ILE A 53 4.76 1.87 -20.85
C ILE A 53 5.96 2.17 -19.97
N TRP A 54 5.71 2.30 -18.67
CA TRP A 54 6.73 2.58 -17.67
C TRP A 54 6.92 1.42 -16.71
N VAL A 55 8.16 1.20 -16.28
CA VAL A 55 8.51 0.18 -15.29
C VAL A 55 9.50 0.71 -14.27
N THR A 56 9.40 0.22 -13.04
CA THR A 56 10.39 0.38 -11.98
C THR A 56 10.44 -0.88 -11.11
N THR A 57 11.47 -1.01 -10.28
CA THR A 57 11.61 -2.10 -9.30
C THR A 57 11.49 -1.62 -7.86
N ASN A 58 11.53 -0.30 -7.64
CA ASN A 58 11.59 0.31 -6.30
C ASN A 58 10.84 1.65 -6.18
N GLY A 59 10.18 2.10 -7.25
CA GLY A 59 9.40 3.35 -7.21
C GLY A 59 10.19 4.63 -7.43
N THR A 60 11.52 4.59 -7.47
CA THR A 60 12.37 5.79 -7.59
C THR A 60 12.85 6.01 -9.01
N ASN A 61 13.32 4.95 -9.66
CA ASN A 61 13.86 5.00 -11.02
C ASN A 61 12.84 4.41 -11.99
N TRP A 62 11.93 5.25 -12.47
CA TRP A 62 11.00 4.88 -13.53
C TRP A 62 11.68 5.01 -14.89
N ARG A 63 11.57 3.97 -15.70
CA ARG A 63 12.03 3.98 -17.09
C ARG A 63 10.86 3.72 -18.03
N LYS A 64 10.78 4.51 -19.10
CA LYS A 64 9.95 4.17 -20.24
C LYS A 64 10.62 3.03 -21.00
N ILE A 65 9.88 1.96 -21.25
CA ILE A 65 10.38 0.78 -21.97
C ILE A 65 9.81 0.64 -23.37
N TYR A 66 8.67 1.27 -23.63
CA TYR A 66 7.99 1.15 -24.92
C TYR A 66 6.98 2.28 -25.10
N THR A 67 6.71 2.65 -26.36
CA THR A 67 5.59 3.50 -26.77
C THR A 67 4.76 2.69 -27.75
N THR A 68 3.46 2.60 -27.50
CA THR A 68 2.57 1.69 -28.23
C THR A 68 2.22 2.21 -29.62
N GLU A 69 1.82 1.29 -30.49
CA GLU A 69 1.08 1.61 -31.70
C GLU A 69 -0.38 2.00 -31.37
N PRO A 70 -1.10 2.68 -32.28
CA PRO A 70 -2.47 3.12 -32.04
C PRO A 70 -3.38 1.93 -31.77
N GLY A 71 -4.08 1.95 -30.64
CA GLY A 71 -5.02 0.88 -30.24
C GLY A 71 -4.36 -0.41 -29.74
N GLU A 72 -3.02 -0.47 -29.66
CA GLU A 72 -2.32 -1.58 -29.00
C GLU A 72 -2.66 -1.61 -27.51
N ASN A 73 -2.93 -2.81 -27.00
CA ASN A 73 -3.51 -3.03 -25.67
C ASN A 73 -2.87 -4.18 -24.89
N SER A 74 -1.76 -4.74 -25.39
CA SER A 74 -0.98 -5.78 -24.73
C SER A 74 0.51 -5.62 -25.03
N PHE A 75 1.38 -6.08 -24.12
CA PHE A 75 2.83 -6.04 -24.27
C PHE A 75 3.49 -7.12 -23.41
N THR A 76 4.48 -7.83 -23.94
CA THR A 76 5.28 -8.79 -23.15
C THR A 76 6.68 -8.24 -22.90
N LEU A 77 7.00 -7.96 -21.63
CA LEU A 77 8.36 -7.62 -21.23
C LEU A 77 9.18 -8.90 -21.02
N ARG A 78 10.29 -9.03 -21.74
CA ARG A 78 11.30 -10.09 -21.53
C ARG A 78 12.66 -9.54 -21.12
N GLU A 79 13.03 -8.41 -21.70
CA GLU A 79 14.36 -7.82 -21.49
C GLU A 79 14.55 -7.34 -20.05
N GLY A 80 15.60 -7.83 -19.40
CA GLY A 80 15.96 -7.43 -18.04
C GLY A 80 15.01 -7.93 -16.94
N VAL A 81 14.08 -8.84 -17.26
CA VAL A 81 13.26 -9.52 -16.25
C VAL A 81 14.09 -10.57 -15.54
N GLN A 82 14.17 -10.47 -14.22
CA GLN A 82 14.85 -11.42 -13.36
C GLN A 82 13.81 -12.07 -12.42
N PRO A 83 13.99 -13.35 -12.11
CA PRO A 83 13.12 -14.02 -11.16
C PRO A 83 13.31 -13.42 -9.76
N TYR A 84 12.26 -13.53 -8.96
CA TYR A 84 12.20 -13.14 -7.56
C TYR A 84 12.48 -11.66 -7.28
N ARG A 85 12.08 -10.80 -8.23
CA ARG A 85 12.15 -9.34 -8.09
C ARG A 85 10.79 -8.69 -8.25
N ASN A 86 10.56 -7.62 -7.49
CA ASN A 86 9.38 -6.79 -7.68
C ASN A 86 9.53 -5.97 -8.96
N TYR A 87 8.46 -5.94 -9.75
CA TYR A 87 8.28 -5.04 -10.88
C TYR A 87 6.96 -4.29 -10.71
N TYR A 88 7.02 -2.99 -10.95
CA TYR A 88 5.88 -2.09 -10.89
C TYR A 88 5.72 -1.44 -12.25
N PHE A 89 4.49 -1.43 -12.76
CA PHE A 89 4.15 -0.92 -14.07
C PHE A 89 3.05 0.12 -13.97
N LEU A 90 3.09 1.06 -14.89
CA LEU A 90 1.95 1.89 -15.24
C LEU A 90 2.01 2.18 -16.73
N ILE A 91 0.84 2.47 -17.29
CA ILE A 91 0.70 2.89 -18.68
C ILE A 91 0.11 4.29 -18.66
N ALA A 92 0.77 5.23 -19.33
CA ALA A 92 0.40 6.63 -19.34
C ALA A 92 0.15 7.13 -20.78
N VAL A 93 -0.60 8.22 -20.92
CA VAL A 93 -0.73 8.93 -22.20
C VAL A 93 0.65 9.31 -22.76
N THR A 94 0.79 9.26 -24.08
CA THR A 94 2.08 9.55 -24.73
C THR A 94 2.53 10.98 -24.45
N GLY A 95 3.82 11.18 -24.16
CA GLY A 95 4.37 12.51 -23.89
C GLY A 95 4.46 12.88 -22.41
N THR A 96 4.06 11.98 -21.50
CA THR A 96 4.48 12.03 -20.10
C THR A 96 6.00 12.02 -20.03
N VAL A 97 6.59 13.04 -19.39
CA VAL A 97 8.05 13.20 -19.25
C VAL A 97 8.42 13.12 -17.77
N GLY A 98 9.39 12.26 -17.43
CA GLY A 98 9.92 12.16 -16.06
C GLY A 98 9.26 11.05 -15.24
N ASN A 99 8.99 11.32 -13.96
CA ASN A 99 8.38 10.34 -13.07
C ASN A 99 6.86 10.27 -13.34
N PRO A 100 6.34 9.18 -13.91
CA PRO A 100 4.92 9.08 -14.22
C PRO A 100 3.98 9.16 -13.01
N LEU A 101 4.49 9.02 -11.78
CA LEU A 101 3.67 9.15 -10.56
C LEU A 101 3.18 10.57 -10.31
N THR A 102 3.90 11.60 -10.77
CA THR A 102 3.44 13.00 -10.65
C THR A 102 2.25 13.27 -11.57
N ASP A 103 2.17 12.55 -12.69
CA ASP A 103 1.13 12.69 -13.71
C ASP A 103 -0.04 11.72 -13.47
N ALA A 104 0.19 10.61 -12.76
CA ALA A 104 -0.83 9.62 -12.41
C ALA A 104 -1.98 10.20 -11.57
N ASN A 105 -1.68 11.18 -10.71
CA ASN A 105 -2.70 11.90 -9.93
C ASN A 105 -3.59 12.82 -10.81
N GLY A 106 -3.18 13.10 -12.04
CA GLY A 106 -3.94 13.87 -13.03
C GLY A 106 -4.92 13.04 -13.87
N GLY A 107 -5.05 11.74 -13.61
CA GLY A 107 -5.95 10.85 -14.36
C GLY A 107 -5.43 10.49 -15.75
N ASN A 108 -4.11 10.58 -15.98
CA ASN A 108 -3.45 10.36 -17.27
C ASN A 108 -2.77 8.97 -17.38
N SER A 109 -2.93 8.11 -16.37
CA SER A 109 -2.34 6.78 -16.35
C SER A 109 -3.28 5.73 -15.75
N THR A 110 -2.92 4.46 -15.94
CA THR A 110 -3.50 3.36 -15.18
C THR A 110 -3.13 3.43 -13.71
N GLU A 111 -3.83 2.65 -12.89
CA GLU A 111 -3.34 2.23 -11.59
C GLU A 111 -2.02 1.44 -11.72
N ILE A 112 -1.27 1.34 -10.61
CA ILE A 112 0.01 0.64 -10.60
C ILE A 112 -0.23 -0.87 -10.64
N GLY A 113 0.30 -1.51 -11.68
CA GLY A 113 0.35 -2.97 -11.78
C GLY A 113 1.60 -3.53 -11.11
N VAL A 114 1.51 -4.71 -10.50
CA VAL A 114 2.61 -5.33 -9.75
C VAL A 114 2.87 -6.74 -10.22
N ALA A 115 4.14 -7.09 -10.40
CA ALA A 115 4.60 -8.45 -10.72
C ALA A 115 5.76 -8.88 -9.82
N TYR A 116 5.82 -10.20 -9.56
CA TYR A 116 6.94 -10.85 -8.87
C TYR A 116 7.23 -12.22 -9.51
N PRO A 117 7.97 -12.25 -10.64
CA PRO A 117 8.21 -13.50 -11.38
C PRO A 117 8.93 -14.58 -10.57
N PRO A 118 8.72 -15.88 -10.82
CA PRO A 118 7.73 -16.44 -11.74
C PRO A 118 6.31 -16.49 -11.13
N ASN A 119 6.15 -16.12 -9.86
CA ASN A 119 4.93 -16.39 -9.12
C ASN A 119 3.82 -15.38 -9.48
N GLN A 120 2.62 -15.91 -9.68
CA GLN A 120 1.45 -15.11 -10.00
C GLN A 120 0.83 -14.50 -8.74
N HIS A 121 0.31 -13.27 -8.88
CA HIS A 121 -0.47 -12.61 -7.85
C HIS A 121 -1.92 -13.15 -7.86
N VAL A 122 -2.37 -13.80 -6.78
CA VAL A 122 -3.72 -14.39 -6.67
C VAL A 122 -4.80 -13.41 -6.16
N HIS A 123 -4.46 -12.14 -5.91
CA HIS A 123 -5.35 -11.17 -5.25
C HIS A 123 -5.92 -10.10 -6.20
N ASN A 124 -5.60 -10.14 -7.49
CA ASN A 124 -6.09 -9.18 -8.47
C ASN A 124 -6.26 -9.84 -9.85
N TYR A 125 -6.86 -9.11 -10.79
CA TYR A 125 -7.04 -9.49 -12.19
C TYR A 125 -7.95 -10.70 -12.41
N TYR A 126 -9.01 -10.81 -11.60
CA TYR A 126 -10.06 -11.81 -11.81
C TYR A 126 -10.81 -11.50 -13.11
N LEU A 127 -10.63 -12.36 -14.11
CA LEU A 127 -11.33 -12.28 -15.39
C LEU A 127 -12.67 -13.01 -15.31
N ALA A 128 -13.55 -12.78 -16.28
CA ALA A 128 -14.65 -13.70 -16.55
C ALA A 128 -14.08 -15.12 -16.76
N ASP A 129 -14.76 -16.13 -16.22
CA ASP A 129 -14.40 -17.55 -16.33
C ASP A 129 -13.02 -17.93 -15.77
N THR A 130 -12.52 -17.21 -14.76
CA THR A 130 -11.28 -17.58 -14.07
C THR A 130 -11.49 -18.64 -12.98
N ASN A 131 -10.54 -19.57 -12.88
CA ASN A 131 -10.47 -20.50 -11.75
C ASN A 131 -9.82 -19.89 -10.49
N LEU A 132 -9.32 -18.65 -10.55
CA LEU A 132 -8.64 -18.00 -9.42
C LEU A 132 -9.55 -17.81 -8.21
N CYS A 133 -10.86 -17.64 -8.42
CA CYS A 133 -11.84 -17.56 -7.34
C CYS A 133 -11.84 -18.84 -6.49
N ALA A 134 -11.57 -20.00 -7.10
CA ALA A 134 -11.48 -21.29 -6.44
C ALA A 134 -10.18 -21.47 -5.64
N ASN A 135 -9.29 -20.47 -5.58
CA ASN A 135 -8.19 -20.50 -4.60
C ASN A 135 -8.73 -20.21 -3.19
N CYS A 136 -9.70 -19.30 -3.07
CA CYS A 136 -10.27 -18.90 -1.78
C CYS A 136 -11.67 -19.45 -1.54
N HIS A 137 -12.50 -19.58 -2.58
CA HIS A 137 -13.90 -19.96 -2.46
C HIS A 137 -14.18 -21.41 -2.87
N ARG A 138 -15.23 -22.01 -2.32
CA ARG A 138 -15.75 -23.36 -2.64
C ARG A 138 -17.27 -23.33 -2.65
N THR A 139 -17.90 -23.60 -3.79
CA THR A 139 -19.38 -23.49 -3.89
C THR A 139 -20.14 -24.57 -3.12
N HIS A 140 -19.64 -25.82 -3.12
CA HIS A 140 -20.34 -26.96 -2.51
C HIS A 140 -19.65 -27.53 -1.26
N THR A 141 -18.42 -27.10 -0.97
CA THR A 141 -17.57 -27.68 0.07
C THR A 141 -16.87 -26.62 0.92
N ALA A 142 -17.43 -25.41 0.97
CA ALA A 142 -16.92 -24.36 1.86
C ALA A 142 -16.95 -24.79 3.32
N GLN A 143 -15.92 -24.39 4.06
CA GLN A 143 -15.81 -24.60 5.50
C GLN A 143 -16.20 -23.34 6.27
N GLY A 144 -16.02 -22.16 5.67
CA GLY A 144 -16.30 -20.86 6.27
C GLY A 144 -17.46 -20.14 5.60
N ALA A 145 -17.93 -19.08 6.27
CA ALA A 145 -18.91 -18.15 5.72
C ALA A 145 -18.40 -17.53 4.39
N SER A 146 -19.32 -17.02 3.57
CA SER A 146 -19.00 -16.43 2.26
C SER A 146 -18.30 -17.41 1.30
N LEU A 147 -18.64 -18.70 1.42
CA LEU A 147 -18.09 -19.80 0.63
C LEU A 147 -16.57 -19.98 0.78
N LEU A 148 -15.96 -19.55 1.88
CA LEU A 148 -14.52 -19.71 2.07
C LEU A 148 -14.13 -21.19 2.21
N GLY A 149 -13.03 -21.56 1.55
CA GLY A 149 -12.48 -22.91 1.58
C GLY A 149 -11.96 -23.32 2.96
N GLN A 150 -11.63 -22.36 3.82
CA GLN A 150 -11.23 -22.57 5.22
C GLN A 150 -12.27 -21.98 6.18
N SER A 151 -12.21 -22.38 7.45
CA SER A 151 -13.14 -21.97 8.52
C SER A 151 -13.13 -20.47 8.82
N THR A 152 -11.98 -19.82 8.65
CA THR A 152 -11.79 -18.40 8.97
C THR A 152 -11.12 -17.67 7.80
N VAL A 153 -11.21 -16.33 7.83
CA VAL A 153 -10.51 -15.47 6.87
C VAL A 153 -9.00 -15.63 7.05
N GLU A 154 -8.53 -15.67 8.29
CA GLU A 154 -7.13 -15.84 8.65
C GLU A 154 -6.59 -17.17 8.12
N ASP A 155 -7.29 -18.28 8.35
CA ASP A 155 -6.90 -19.59 7.81
C ASP A 155 -6.87 -19.58 6.28
N THR A 156 -7.80 -18.88 5.63
CA THR A 156 -7.82 -18.75 4.17
C THR A 156 -6.57 -18.02 3.68
N CYS A 157 -6.23 -16.87 4.25
CA CYS A 157 -5.03 -16.12 3.87
C CYS A 157 -3.74 -16.90 4.17
N LEU A 158 -3.69 -17.60 5.30
CA LEU A 158 -2.54 -18.39 5.72
C LEU A 158 -2.32 -19.64 4.89
N THR A 159 -3.27 -20.07 4.04
CA THR A 159 -3.00 -21.14 3.06
C THR A 159 -1.83 -20.81 2.14
N CYS A 160 -1.56 -19.51 1.91
CA CYS A 160 -0.46 -19.05 1.08
C CYS A 160 0.58 -18.26 1.87
N HIS A 161 0.16 -17.50 2.88
CA HIS A 161 1.00 -16.54 3.61
C HIS A 161 1.75 -17.12 4.82
N ASP A 162 1.74 -18.44 5.00
CA ASP A 162 2.51 -19.16 6.03
C ASP A 162 3.95 -19.50 5.59
N GLY A 163 4.38 -19.03 4.42
CA GLY A 163 5.69 -19.32 3.83
C GLY A 163 5.70 -20.49 2.85
N THR A 164 4.56 -21.09 2.52
CA THR A 164 4.53 -22.25 1.60
C THR A 164 4.26 -21.88 0.14
N GLN A 165 3.41 -20.89 -0.14
CA GLN A 165 3.02 -20.53 -1.53
C GLN A 165 3.34 -19.08 -1.89
N SER A 166 3.05 -18.15 -0.99
CA SER A 166 3.35 -16.73 -1.18
C SER A 166 4.85 -16.48 -1.00
N LYS A 167 5.34 -15.38 -1.59
CA LYS A 167 6.69 -14.88 -1.26
C LYS A 167 6.79 -14.35 0.17
N TYR A 168 5.66 -14.14 0.86
CA TYR A 168 5.61 -13.62 2.23
C TYR A 168 5.22 -14.73 3.19
N ASN A 169 5.97 -14.83 4.29
CA ASN A 169 5.62 -15.59 5.47
C ASN A 169 5.26 -14.60 6.58
N VAL A 170 3.96 -14.40 6.81
CA VAL A 170 3.49 -13.42 7.80
C VAL A 170 3.61 -13.93 9.23
N LEU A 171 3.74 -15.25 9.42
CA LEU A 171 3.95 -15.85 10.73
C LEU A 171 5.37 -15.59 11.22
N GLU A 172 6.36 -15.74 10.33
CA GLU A 172 7.78 -15.49 10.66
C GLU A 172 8.21 -14.04 10.42
N GLY A 173 7.41 -13.26 9.68
CA GLY A 173 7.75 -11.89 9.33
C GLY A 173 8.88 -11.84 8.29
N GLU A 174 8.78 -12.68 7.27
CA GLU A 174 9.85 -12.95 6.32
C GLU A 174 9.38 -12.84 4.86
N VAL A 175 10.35 -12.61 3.96
CA VAL A 175 10.15 -12.50 2.51
C VAL A 175 11.14 -13.42 1.79
N SER A 176 10.64 -14.33 0.97
CA SER A 176 11.46 -15.15 0.08
C SER A 176 12.11 -14.27 -0.99
N ARG A 177 13.39 -14.50 -1.25
CA ARG A 177 14.18 -13.76 -2.24
C ARG A 177 14.59 -14.59 -3.46
N ASP A 178 14.41 -15.90 -3.39
CA ASP A 178 14.88 -16.86 -4.39
C ASP A 178 13.93 -18.05 -4.57
N GLY A 179 12.75 -18.00 -3.93
CA GLY A 179 11.76 -19.06 -3.96
C GLY A 179 12.09 -20.29 -3.11
N THR A 180 13.29 -20.37 -2.51
CA THR A 180 13.77 -21.56 -1.80
C THR A 180 13.73 -21.45 -0.28
N TRP A 181 13.37 -20.29 0.29
CA TRP A 181 13.29 -20.01 1.73
C TRP A 181 14.56 -20.37 2.53
N THR A 182 15.69 -20.55 1.85
CA THR A 182 16.97 -20.94 2.49
C THR A 182 17.64 -19.78 3.22
N ASN A 183 17.36 -18.54 2.79
CA ASN A 183 17.86 -17.32 3.41
C ASN A 183 16.85 -16.19 3.18
N PRO A 184 15.70 -16.21 3.87
CA PRO A 184 14.68 -15.20 3.71
C PRO A 184 15.14 -13.84 4.23
N MET A 185 14.54 -12.78 3.72
CA MET A 185 14.74 -11.41 4.20
C MET A 185 13.71 -11.07 5.27
N GLU A 186 14.08 -10.19 6.20
CA GLU A 186 13.12 -9.62 7.14
C GLU A 186 12.06 -8.79 6.41
N SER A 187 10.79 -9.03 6.73
CA SER A 187 9.66 -8.21 6.29
C SER A 187 9.57 -6.92 7.11
N PRO A 188 9.38 -5.76 6.48
CA PRO A 188 9.23 -4.48 7.18
C PRO A 188 7.96 -4.42 8.06
N ALA A 189 6.98 -5.28 7.81
CA ALA A 189 5.74 -5.35 8.59
C ALA A 189 5.87 -6.18 9.87
N GLY A 190 6.92 -7.02 9.97
CA GLY A 190 7.09 -7.94 11.08
C GLY A 190 6.22 -9.20 11.03
N ALA A 191 6.32 -9.96 12.11
CA ALA A 191 5.74 -11.29 12.29
C ALA A 191 4.43 -11.24 13.10
N PHE A 192 3.48 -12.11 12.81
CA PHE A 192 2.39 -12.43 13.75
C PHE A 192 2.77 -13.53 14.74
N GLY A 193 3.79 -14.35 14.45
CA GLY A 193 4.20 -15.48 15.30
C GLY A 193 3.22 -16.64 15.24
N GLY A 194 3.23 -17.49 16.27
CA GLY A 194 2.41 -18.71 16.37
C GLY A 194 0.91 -18.48 16.62
N MET A 195 0.35 -17.38 16.12
CA MET A 195 -1.08 -17.09 16.20
C MET A 195 -1.89 -18.13 15.41
N PHE A 196 -3.20 -18.23 15.70
CA PHE A 196 -4.14 -19.15 15.04
C PHE A 196 -3.79 -20.64 15.22
N GLY A 197 -3.08 -20.98 16.29
CA GLY A 197 -2.63 -22.35 16.54
C GLY A 197 -1.60 -22.86 15.54
N LYS A 198 -0.98 -21.96 14.76
CA LYS A 198 0.13 -22.28 13.86
C LYS A 198 1.43 -22.30 14.65
N THR A 199 2.37 -23.14 14.22
CA THR A 199 3.73 -23.13 14.76
C THR A 199 4.54 -22.06 14.03
N ALA A 200 5.22 -21.21 14.79
CA ALA A 200 6.21 -20.26 14.26
C ALA A 200 7.41 -20.21 15.20
N VAL A 201 8.59 -19.93 14.64
CA VAL A 201 9.83 -19.71 15.40
C VAL A 201 9.83 -18.29 15.98
N ALA A 202 9.32 -17.32 15.23
CA ALA A 202 9.19 -15.95 15.69
C ALA A 202 8.24 -15.85 16.90
N ALA A 203 8.70 -15.19 17.95
CA ALA A 203 7.93 -14.85 19.15
C ALA A 203 7.73 -13.33 19.27
N PRO A 204 6.99 -12.70 18.35
CA PRO A 204 6.75 -11.27 18.39
C PRO A 204 5.76 -10.89 19.50
N ILE A 205 5.90 -9.67 20.01
CA ILE A 205 4.85 -8.99 20.77
C ILE A 205 4.02 -8.18 19.78
N THR A 206 2.70 -8.27 19.89
CA THR A 206 1.77 -7.50 19.06
C THR A 206 0.67 -6.82 19.87
N SER A 207 0.37 -5.57 19.51
CA SER A 207 -0.84 -4.86 19.95
C SER A 207 -1.98 -5.00 18.94
N HIS A 208 -1.73 -5.53 17.74
CA HIS A 208 -2.72 -5.85 16.71
C HIS A 208 -3.09 -7.34 16.78
N THR A 209 -3.58 -7.76 17.95
CA THR A 209 -4.01 -9.14 18.13
C THR A 209 -5.26 -9.39 17.30
N LEU A 210 -5.16 -10.20 16.23
CA LEU A 210 -6.33 -10.51 15.41
C LEU A 210 -7.42 -11.20 16.24
N GLY A 211 -8.65 -10.92 15.87
CA GLY A 211 -9.83 -11.28 16.62
C GLY A 211 -10.15 -10.34 17.77
N THR A 212 -9.38 -9.30 18.12
CA THR A 212 -9.84 -8.33 19.14
C THR A 212 -10.85 -7.34 18.55
N PRO A 213 -11.82 -6.82 19.34
CA PRO A 213 -12.71 -5.75 18.87
C PRO A 213 -11.94 -4.53 18.32
N LEU A 214 -12.40 -3.97 17.20
CA LEU A 214 -11.76 -2.81 16.57
C LEU A 214 -11.81 -1.57 17.46
N ASN A 215 -12.88 -1.40 18.24
CA ASN A 215 -13.02 -0.29 19.19
C ASN A 215 -11.98 -0.28 20.34
N ASN A 216 -11.12 -1.29 20.45
CA ASN A 216 -9.94 -1.24 21.32
C ASN A 216 -8.82 -0.36 20.75
N ALA A 217 -8.90 0.07 19.48
CA ALA A 217 -7.92 0.96 18.89
C ALA A 217 -7.91 2.30 19.66
N PRO A 218 -6.74 2.82 20.07
CA PRO A 218 -6.68 4.10 20.76
C PRO A 218 -7.24 5.24 19.90
N GLY A 219 -8.20 5.98 20.46
CA GLY A 219 -8.95 7.01 19.76
C GLY A 219 -10.03 6.52 18.81
N GLY A 220 -10.26 5.22 18.73
CA GLY A 220 -11.33 4.65 17.93
C GLY A 220 -12.70 4.73 18.59
N ASN A 221 -13.76 4.59 17.79
CA ASN A 221 -15.15 4.35 18.21
C ASN A 221 -15.83 5.47 19.03
N LEU A 222 -15.39 6.72 18.89
CA LEU A 222 -16.01 7.84 19.62
C LEU A 222 -17.39 8.21 19.07
N GLU A 223 -17.59 8.05 17.77
CA GLU A 223 -18.87 8.32 17.10
C GLU A 223 -19.78 7.07 17.01
N GLY A 224 -19.27 5.91 17.44
CA GLY A 224 -19.93 4.63 17.28
C GLY A 224 -19.93 4.12 15.82
N GLY A 225 -20.66 3.04 15.56
CA GLY A 225 -20.90 2.51 14.22
C GLY A 225 -20.67 1.01 14.13
N GLU A 226 -21.46 0.34 13.28
CA GLU A 226 -21.41 -1.12 13.12
C GLU A 226 -20.01 -1.62 12.70
N GLU A 227 -19.24 -0.79 11.99
CA GLU A 227 -17.85 -1.09 11.63
C GLU A 227 -16.94 -1.24 12.85
N TRP A 228 -17.14 -0.43 13.90
CA TRP A 228 -16.34 -0.44 15.12
C TRP A 228 -16.63 -1.65 16.04
N GLU A 229 -17.79 -2.29 15.85
CA GLU A 229 -18.18 -3.51 16.57
C GLU A 229 -17.54 -4.78 15.96
N LYS A 230 -16.94 -4.67 14.78
CA LYS A 230 -16.25 -5.78 14.13
C LYS A 230 -14.97 -6.15 14.88
N ARG A 231 -14.49 -7.36 14.63
CA ARG A 231 -13.23 -7.87 15.16
C ARG A 231 -12.12 -7.62 14.15
N LEU A 232 -10.95 -7.23 14.62
CA LEU A 232 -9.75 -7.05 13.83
C LEU A 232 -9.43 -8.36 13.10
N SER A 233 -9.22 -8.28 11.79
CA SER A 233 -8.91 -9.43 10.93
C SER A 233 -7.88 -9.01 9.89
N CYS A 234 -7.37 -9.95 9.10
CA CYS A 234 -6.53 -9.60 7.94
C CYS A 234 -7.22 -8.57 7.03
N VAL A 235 -8.54 -8.69 6.86
CA VAL A 235 -9.33 -7.82 5.97
C VAL A 235 -9.76 -6.49 6.62
N SER A 236 -9.33 -6.21 7.85
CA SER A 236 -9.46 -4.88 8.45
C SER A 236 -8.39 -3.90 7.94
N CYS A 237 -7.25 -4.42 7.47
CA CYS A 237 -6.16 -3.61 6.89
C CYS A 237 -5.94 -3.91 5.41
N HIS A 238 -6.27 -5.12 4.96
CA HIS A 238 -6.17 -5.53 3.56
C HIS A 238 -7.55 -5.66 2.91
N ALA A 239 -7.63 -5.50 1.60
CA ALA A 239 -8.79 -5.83 0.81
C ALA A 239 -8.62 -7.24 0.22
N ALA A 240 -9.56 -8.15 0.51
CA ALA A 240 -9.58 -9.46 -0.12
C ALA A 240 -9.90 -9.40 -1.63
N HIS A 241 -10.52 -8.30 -2.07
CA HIS A 241 -10.91 -8.07 -3.45
C HIS A 241 -10.49 -6.65 -3.87
N PHE A 242 -10.00 -6.53 -5.11
CA PHE A 242 -9.86 -5.28 -5.87
C PHE A 242 -9.35 -4.06 -5.09
N SER A 243 -8.09 -4.08 -4.66
CA SER A 243 -7.39 -2.87 -4.22
C SER A 243 -6.12 -2.65 -5.04
N SER A 244 -5.95 -1.43 -5.54
CA SER A 244 -4.70 -0.96 -6.16
C SER A 244 -3.71 -0.38 -5.15
N ASN A 245 -4.09 -0.29 -3.87
CA ASN A 245 -3.17 0.17 -2.84
C ASN A 245 -2.01 -0.81 -2.70
N TYR A 246 -0.88 -0.27 -2.25
CA TYR A 246 0.29 -1.04 -1.87
C TYR A 246 -0.09 -2.28 -1.04
N ARG A 247 0.35 -3.47 -1.46
CA ARG A 247 0.02 -4.76 -0.81
C ARG A 247 -1.48 -4.94 -0.53
N ILE A 248 -2.32 -4.57 -1.50
CA ILE A 248 -3.78 -4.71 -1.44
C ILE A 248 -4.37 -4.12 -0.15
N LEU A 249 -3.77 -3.06 0.41
CA LEU A 249 -4.32 -2.44 1.61
C LEU A 249 -5.75 -1.93 1.34
N THR A 250 -6.61 -1.99 2.35
CA THR A 250 -7.97 -1.48 2.22
C THR A 250 -7.97 0.00 1.86
N GLN A 251 -8.97 0.42 1.10
CA GLN A 251 -9.25 1.84 0.86
C GLN A 251 -10.17 2.41 1.92
N ASP A 252 -10.79 1.55 2.72
CA ASP A 252 -11.80 1.93 3.70
C ASP A 252 -11.48 1.34 5.07
N THR A 253 -11.42 2.21 6.06
CA THR A 253 -11.42 1.90 7.48
C THR A 253 -12.72 2.43 8.11
N PRO A 254 -12.96 2.27 9.41
CA PRO A 254 -14.15 2.84 10.05
C PRO A 254 -14.31 4.34 9.80
N ASP A 255 -13.27 5.15 10.06
CA ASP A 255 -13.38 6.62 10.02
C ASP A 255 -12.74 7.26 8.78
N SER A 256 -12.25 6.48 7.82
CA SER A 256 -11.63 7.00 6.61
C SER A 256 -11.98 6.15 5.39
N LYS A 257 -12.34 6.80 4.29
CA LYS A 257 -12.76 6.16 3.04
C LYS A 257 -11.91 6.66 1.88
N ASN A 258 -11.81 5.87 0.81
CA ASN A 258 -11.03 6.21 -0.39
C ASN A 258 -9.53 6.48 -0.12
N ILE A 259 -8.96 5.79 0.86
CA ILE A 259 -7.56 5.90 1.24
C ILE A 259 -6.69 5.35 0.12
N ARG A 260 -5.73 6.14 -0.37
CA ARG A 260 -4.77 5.73 -1.40
C ARG A 260 -3.38 5.60 -0.81
N VAL A 261 -2.95 4.36 -0.57
CA VAL A 261 -1.59 4.06 -0.10
C VAL A 261 -0.71 3.68 -1.28
N THR A 262 0.28 4.53 -1.58
CA THR A 262 1.29 4.26 -2.62
C THR A 262 2.63 4.01 -1.95
N ALA A 263 3.21 2.83 -2.22
CA ALA A 263 4.56 2.49 -1.80
C ALA A 263 5.13 1.39 -2.70
N PHE A 264 6.45 1.23 -2.66
CA PHE A 264 7.18 0.30 -3.51
C PHE A 264 8.17 -0.48 -2.68
N ALA A 265 8.01 -1.80 -2.66
CA ALA A 265 8.91 -2.69 -1.96
C ALA A 265 10.08 -3.07 -2.87
N ASP A 266 11.29 -2.98 -2.36
CA ASP A 266 12.49 -3.45 -3.04
C ASP A 266 13.00 -4.73 -2.37
N SER A 267 12.88 -5.82 -3.13
CA SER A 267 13.33 -7.17 -2.76
C SER A 267 14.68 -7.53 -3.39
N SER A 268 15.31 -6.60 -4.11
CA SER A 268 16.64 -6.78 -4.71
C SER A 268 17.79 -6.41 -3.79
N SER A 269 17.45 -5.79 -2.65
CA SER A 269 18.35 -5.45 -1.56
C SER A 269 19.22 -6.65 -1.15
N GLN A 270 20.55 -6.49 -1.22
CA GLN A 270 21.52 -7.44 -0.64
C GLN A 270 21.51 -7.40 0.90
N GLN A 271 20.81 -6.43 1.49
CA GLN A 271 20.58 -6.37 2.92
C GLN A 271 19.58 -7.49 3.25
N GLN A 272 19.71 -8.17 4.38
CA GLN A 272 18.83 -9.27 4.79
C GLN A 272 17.42 -8.78 5.19
N LYS A 273 16.90 -7.77 4.49
CA LYS A 273 15.68 -7.03 4.76
C LYS A 273 15.11 -6.45 3.46
N GLU A 274 13.80 -6.62 3.28
CA GLU A 274 13.05 -5.92 2.24
C GLU A 274 12.89 -4.45 2.64
N THR A 275 13.25 -3.54 1.75
CA THR A 275 13.10 -2.10 1.97
C THR A 275 11.83 -1.60 1.29
N VAL A 276 11.24 -0.53 1.82
CA VAL A 276 10.01 0.04 1.27
C VAL A 276 10.19 1.54 1.11
N ASN A 277 9.91 2.00 -0.10
CA ASN A 277 9.78 3.39 -0.45
C ASN A 277 8.31 3.80 -0.27
N TYR A 278 8.01 4.52 0.81
CA TYR A 278 6.64 4.94 1.13
C TYR A 278 6.40 6.30 0.48
N ILE A 279 5.40 6.41 -0.39
CA ILE A 279 5.14 7.65 -1.12
C ILE A 279 4.07 8.49 -0.43
N GLN A 280 2.93 7.89 -0.12
CA GLN A 280 1.80 8.59 0.49
C GLN A 280 0.77 7.63 1.10
N GLY A 281 -0.06 8.18 2.00
CA GLY A 281 -1.32 7.59 2.45
C GLY A 281 -1.21 6.70 3.68
N THR A 282 0.00 6.41 4.17
CA THR A 282 0.22 5.51 5.31
C THR A 282 -0.44 6.06 6.57
N THR A 283 -0.25 7.34 6.87
CA THR A 283 -0.85 7.98 8.03
C THR A 283 -2.38 7.93 7.97
N GLY A 284 -2.96 8.19 6.80
CA GLY A 284 -4.42 8.15 6.60
C GLY A 284 -5.01 6.77 6.86
N LEU A 285 -4.34 5.71 6.40
CA LEU A 285 -4.74 4.33 6.68
C LEU A 285 -4.77 4.04 8.19
N CYS A 286 -3.69 4.40 8.90
CA CYS A 286 -3.59 4.10 10.33
C CYS A 286 -4.56 4.95 11.15
N SER A 287 -4.64 6.26 10.88
CA SER A 287 -5.51 7.18 11.63
C SER A 287 -7.00 6.91 11.44
N GLY A 288 -7.37 6.19 10.38
CA GLY A 288 -8.73 5.74 10.16
C GLY A 288 -9.26 4.75 11.21
N CYS A 289 -8.38 4.20 12.06
CA CYS A 289 -8.75 3.57 13.34
C CYS A 289 -8.07 4.23 14.56
N HIS A 290 -6.93 4.89 14.36
CA HIS A 290 -6.10 5.45 15.42
C HIS A 290 -6.22 6.98 15.51
N GLY A 291 -7.45 7.49 15.66
CA GLY A 291 -7.72 8.93 15.58
C GLY A 291 -6.91 9.79 16.58
N ASP A 292 -6.65 9.26 17.78
CA ASP A 292 -5.81 9.90 18.82
C ASP A 292 -4.37 10.17 18.37
N PHE A 293 -3.90 9.44 17.37
CA PHE A 293 -2.52 9.53 16.89
C PHE A 293 -2.37 10.38 15.63
N HIS A 294 -3.45 10.93 15.07
CA HIS A 294 -3.36 11.91 13.99
C HIS A 294 -2.98 13.29 14.54
N ALA A 295 -1.70 13.46 14.84
CA ALA A 295 -1.18 14.60 15.58
C ALA A 295 -0.30 15.51 14.72
N GLU A 296 -0.66 16.78 14.61
CA GLU A 296 0.07 17.80 13.84
C GLU A 296 1.33 18.34 14.54
N LYS A 297 2.07 19.21 13.84
CA LYS A 297 3.29 19.87 14.34
C LYS A 297 3.03 20.52 15.71
N GLY A 298 3.85 20.15 16.69
CA GLY A 298 3.77 20.69 18.05
C GLY A 298 2.93 19.88 19.03
N ALA A 299 2.33 18.76 18.62
CA ALA A 299 1.57 17.86 19.51
C ALA A 299 2.40 17.25 20.67
N GLY A 300 3.73 17.18 20.52
CA GLY A 300 4.61 16.77 21.61
C GLY A 300 4.77 17.83 22.72
N SER A 301 4.26 19.05 22.51
CA SER A 301 4.37 20.18 23.46
C SER A 301 3.05 20.90 23.72
N LYS A 302 1.99 20.49 23.03
CA LYS A 302 0.61 20.95 23.22
C LYS A 302 -0.25 19.71 23.38
N ALA A 303 -1.02 19.63 24.46
CA ALA A 303 -2.01 18.57 24.59
C ALA A 303 -2.98 18.61 23.40
N ALA A 304 -3.37 17.43 22.90
CA ALA A 304 -4.31 17.34 21.79
C ALA A 304 -5.63 18.05 22.12
N THR A 305 -6.17 18.82 21.18
CA THR A 305 -7.48 19.49 21.27
C THR A 305 -8.44 18.88 20.24
N GLY A 306 -9.54 18.24 20.64
CA GLY A 306 -10.54 17.69 19.70
C GLY A 306 -11.23 16.40 20.15
N THR A 307 -11.95 15.75 19.22
CA THR A 307 -12.77 14.54 19.44
C THR A 307 -11.96 13.40 20.09
N TYR A 308 -10.72 13.22 19.67
CA TYR A 308 -9.80 12.14 20.05
C TYR A 308 -9.03 12.37 21.38
N GLN A 309 -9.75 12.80 22.42
CA GLN A 309 -9.15 13.10 23.73
C GLN A 309 -9.32 11.94 24.71
N THR A 310 -8.26 11.16 24.88
CA THR A 310 -8.02 10.48 26.14
C THR A 310 -6.92 11.25 26.91
N ASN A 311 -7.31 11.97 27.97
CA ASN A 311 -6.45 12.58 29.00
C ASN A 311 -5.21 13.39 28.58
N GLY A 312 -5.34 14.64 28.09
CA GLY A 312 -4.25 15.64 28.18
C GLY A 312 -2.86 15.20 27.64
N ASP A 313 -2.82 14.20 26.79
CA ASP A 313 -1.58 13.49 26.44
C ASP A 313 -0.80 14.26 25.37
N PHE A 314 0.51 14.39 25.61
CA PHE A 314 1.48 14.88 24.63
C PHE A 314 1.96 13.69 23.79
N ARG A 315 1.78 13.77 22.47
CA ARG A 315 2.05 12.64 21.55
C ARG A 315 3.09 13.01 20.52
N HIS A 316 3.87 12.02 20.06
CA HIS A 316 4.79 12.26 18.96
C HIS A 316 3.98 12.53 17.69
N PRO A 317 4.22 13.65 16.99
CA PRO A 317 3.48 13.97 15.79
C PRO A 317 3.81 13.03 14.63
N VAL A 318 2.82 12.80 13.77
CA VAL A 318 2.92 12.04 12.50
C VAL A 318 2.41 12.92 11.35
N GLY A 319 2.76 12.60 10.12
CA GLY A 319 2.49 13.46 8.96
C GLY A 319 3.34 14.73 8.90
N VAL A 320 4.36 14.84 9.76
CA VAL A 320 5.27 15.98 9.88
C VAL A 320 6.69 15.59 9.46
N SER A 321 7.47 16.57 8.96
CA SER A 321 8.87 16.30 8.61
C SER A 321 9.80 16.34 9.82
N PRO A 322 10.74 15.39 9.98
CA PRO A 322 11.82 15.52 10.96
C PRO A 322 12.66 16.79 10.75
N ALA A 323 12.83 17.21 9.50
CA ALA A 323 13.61 18.41 9.15
C ALA A 323 12.96 19.71 9.65
N ASP A 324 11.64 19.70 9.90
CA ASP A 324 10.89 20.86 10.40
C ASP A 324 11.12 21.14 11.89
N TYR A 325 11.83 20.25 12.60
CA TYR A 325 12.17 20.39 14.01
C TYR A 325 13.57 21.00 14.19
N GLY A 326 13.67 21.96 15.13
CA GLY A 326 14.90 22.73 15.36
C GLY A 326 16.12 21.82 15.57
N GLY A 327 17.13 21.97 14.72
CA GLY A 327 18.32 21.12 14.67
C GLY A 327 18.42 20.22 13.45
N GLY A 328 17.37 20.12 12.62
CA GLY A 328 17.39 19.36 11.36
C GLY A 328 17.57 17.86 11.62
N LEU A 329 16.64 17.26 12.37
CA LEU A 329 16.72 15.84 12.72
C LEU A 329 16.83 14.99 11.44
N THR A 330 17.72 14.00 11.49
CA THR A 330 17.88 13.00 10.44
C THR A 330 17.64 11.62 11.03
N THR A 331 17.29 10.67 10.17
CA THR A 331 16.96 9.31 10.58
C THR A 331 17.32 8.33 9.46
N THR A 332 17.61 7.10 9.86
CA THR A 332 17.74 5.95 8.95
C THR A 332 16.47 5.09 8.94
N LEU A 333 15.45 5.47 9.70
CA LEU A 333 14.12 4.86 9.67
C LEU A 333 13.35 5.28 8.40
N PRO A 334 12.40 4.45 7.93
CA PRO A 334 11.63 4.80 6.75
C PRO A 334 10.70 5.97 7.03
N LEU A 335 10.74 7.01 6.19
CA LEU A 335 9.74 8.07 6.16
C LEU A 335 8.90 7.93 4.89
N GLU A 336 7.79 8.63 4.84
CA GLU A 336 6.94 8.76 3.65
C GLU A 336 7.33 10.03 2.87
N GLY A 337 7.41 9.97 1.55
CA GLY A 337 7.75 11.14 0.72
C GLY A 337 7.67 10.92 -0.79
N SER A 338 7.50 12.00 -1.53
CA SER A 338 7.12 11.97 -2.95
C SER A 338 8.25 11.53 -3.89
N TYR A 339 9.50 11.52 -3.43
CA TYR A 339 10.69 11.41 -4.29
C TYR A 339 11.67 10.29 -3.94
N GLY A 340 11.22 9.20 -3.31
CA GLY A 340 12.07 8.02 -3.16
C GLY A 340 13.23 8.16 -2.18
N ASP A 341 13.44 9.36 -1.65
CA ASP A 341 14.41 9.65 -0.61
C ASP A 341 13.85 9.29 0.77
N ASN A 342 12.53 9.07 0.89
CA ASN A 342 11.84 8.78 2.14
C ASN A 342 12.28 9.79 3.22
N ARG A 343 12.18 11.11 2.94
CA ARG A 343 12.60 12.17 3.90
C ARG A 343 11.50 13.09 4.39
N ASP A 344 10.31 13.00 3.80
CA ASP A 344 9.34 14.08 3.98
C ASP A 344 8.55 13.98 5.28
N LYS A 345 7.99 12.81 5.62
CA LYS A 345 7.01 12.69 6.71
C LYS A 345 7.22 11.45 7.59
N ILE A 346 7.24 11.67 8.90
CA ILE A 346 7.12 10.61 9.89
C ILE A 346 5.73 9.99 9.76
N THR A 347 5.65 8.66 9.72
CA THR A 347 4.39 7.92 9.76
C THR A 347 4.41 6.92 10.91
N CYS A 348 3.28 6.26 11.16
CA CYS A 348 3.23 5.16 12.13
C CYS A 348 4.25 4.07 11.79
N LEU A 349 4.43 3.78 10.49
CA LEU A 349 5.39 2.78 10.01
C LEU A 349 6.84 3.25 10.04
N THR A 350 7.14 4.51 10.36
CA THR A 350 8.52 4.95 10.64
C THR A 350 9.05 4.28 11.90
N CYS A 351 8.22 4.18 12.93
CA CYS A 351 8.60 3.69 14.25
C CYS A 351 8.14 2.25 14.48
N HIS A 352 6.96 1.90 13.96
CA HIS A 352 6.28 0.65 14.28
C HIS A 352 6.29 -0.34 13.10
N LYS A 353 6.24 -1.61 13.45
CA LYS A 353 5.87 -2.72 12.57
C LYS A 353 4.34 -2.87 12.59
N ALA A 354 3.75 -3.23 11.47
CA ALA A 354 2.29 -3.32 11.35
C ALA A 354 1.72 -4.60 12.01
N HIS A 355 2.42 -5.73 11.93
CA HIS A 355 1.93 -7.02 12.44
C HIS A 355 2.38 -7.25 13.88
N GLY A 356 3.69 -7.38 14.10
CA GLY A 356 4.28 -7.68 15.39
C GLY A 356 5.78 -7.43 15.37
N SER A 357 6.37 -7.24 16.54
CA SER A 357 7.80 -6.99 16.65
C SER A 357 8.48 -7.93 17.64
N THR A 358 9.65 -8.43 17.24
CA THR A 358 10.59 -9.16 18.09
C THR A 358 11.58 -8.23 18.79
N ALA A 359 11.47 -6.91 18.57
CA ALA A 359 12.34 -5.95 19.23
C ALA A 359 12.20 -6.05 20.75
N LEU A 360 13.32 -6.00 21.45
CA LEU A 360 13.35 -5.97 22.90
C LEU A 360 12.87 -4.60 23.39
N GLY A 361 12.17 -4.54 24.52
CA GLY A 361 11.71 -3.28 25.07
C GLY A 361 10.90 -3.47 26.32
N TYR A 362 10.85 -2.44 27.16
CA TYR A 362 9.91 -2.35 28.27
C TYR A 362 9.25 -0.99 28.23
N SER A 363 7.94 -0.95 28.45
CA SER A 363 7.22 0.29 28.72
C SER A 363 6.91 0.34 30.21
N ARG A 364 7.28 1.45 30.86
CA ARG A 364 6.78 1.76 32.20
C ARG A 364 5.50 2.57 32.05
N GLN A 365 4.36 2.00 32.44
CA GLN A 365 3.10 2.74 32.59
C GLN A 365 3.10 3.60 33.88
N GLY A 366 4.18 4.34 34.14
CA GLY A 366 4.35 5.19 35.32
C GLY A 366 5.66 4.96 36.08
N LYS A 367 6.00 5.88 36.99
CA LYS A 367 7.24 5.81 37.78
C LYS A 367 7.28 4.62 38.75
N ASP A 368 6.11 4.15 39.18
CA ASP A 368 5.94 3.20 40.29
C ASP A 368 5.27 1.87 39.85
N GLN A 369 5.16 1.61 38.55
CA GLN A 369 4.61 0.35 38.05
C GLN A 369 5.73 -0.60 37.60
N GLU A 370 5.50 -1.90 37.85
CA GLU A 370 6.35 -2.96 37.30
C GLU A 370 6.42 -2.84 35.77
N PRO A 371 7.60 -3.02 35.16
CA PRO A 371 7.76 -2.89 33.73
C PRO A 371 6.86 -3.91 33.02
N ILE A 372 5.94 -3.41 32.19
CA ILE A 372 5.20 -4.26 31.27
C ILE A 372 6.11 -4.53 30.09
N TYR A 373 6.37 -5.80 29.80
CA TYR A 373 7.09 -6.23 28.61
C TYR A 373 6.19 -6.03 27.38
N THR A 374 6.10 -4.78 26.94
CA THR A 374 5.59 -4.40 25.63
C THR A 374 6.66 -3.61 24.91
N ASN A 375 6.85 -3.92 23.63
CA ASN A 375 7.68 -3.15 22.74
C ASN A 375 6.86 -2.19 21.88
N SER A 376 5.54 -2.11 22.08
CA SER A 376 4.62 -1.29 21.29
C SER A 376 4.87 -1.40 19.78
N LEU A 377 5.17 -2.59 19.27
CA LEU A 377 5.48 -2.85 17.86
C LEU A 377 6.73 -2.12 17.32
N LEU A 378 7.62 -1.61 18.17
CA LEU A 378 8.80 -0.83 17.74
C LEU A 378 9.71 -1.60 16.78
N ARG A 379 10.30 -0.92 15.81
CA ARG A 379 11.21 -1.50 14.81
C ARG A 379 12.60 -1.83 15.33
N ARG A 380 13.00 -1.30 16.49
CA ARG A 380 14.33 -1.46 17.08
C ARG A 380 14.22 -1.72 18.56
N ASP A 381 15.25 -2.37 19.09
CA ASP A 381 15.36 -2.66 20.50
C ASP A 381 15.40 -1.38 21.34
N TYR A 382 14.80 -1.46 22.52
CA TYR A 382 14.72 -0.42 23.53
C TYR A 382 14.23 0.90 22.94
N PHE A 383 14.93 1.99 23.21
CA PHE A 383 14.64 3.31 22.65
C PHE A 383 15.38 3.57 21.33
N GLY A 384 15.87 2.53 20.64
CA GLY A 384 16.68 2.67 19.44
C GLY A 384 15.97 3.43 18.31
N VAL A 385 14.65 3.38 18.24
CA VAL A 385 13.83 4.21 17.33
C VAL A 385 13.96 5.69 17.68
N CYS A 386 13.87 6.03 18.96
CA CYS A 386 13.99 7.41 19.44
C CYS A 386 15.43 7.92 19.28
N GLN A 387 16.41 7.10 19.61
CA GLN A 387 17.83 7.44 19.49
C GLN A 387 18.24 7.70 18.04
N ASP A 388 17.65 7.01 17.08
CA ASP A 388 17.94 7.22 15.67
C ASP A 388 17.55 8.62 15.18
N CYS A 389 16.40 9.15 15.61
CA CYS A 389 16.00 10.50 15.26
C CYS A 389 16.69 11.55 16.13
N HIS A 390 16.79 11.30 17.44
CA HIS A 390 17.30 12.29 18.41
C HIS A 390 18.81 12.29 18.57
N GLN A 391 19.53 11.34 17.95
CA GLN A 391 20.99 11.22 17.95
C GLN A 391 21.58 11.17 19.37
N LYS A 392 21.01 10.32 20.23
CA LYS A 392 21.36 10.22 21.67
C LYS A 392 21.77 8.84 22.13
#